data_AF-A0A1F9TPB3-F1
#
_entry.id   AF-A0A1F9TPB3-F1
#
_cell.length_a   1.000
_cell.length_b   1.000
_cell.length_c   1.000
_cell.angle_alpha   90.00
_cell.angle_beta   90.00
_cell.angle_gamma   90.00
#
_symmetry.space_group_name_H-M   'P 1'
#
loop_
_entity.id
_entity.type
_entity.pdbx_description
1 polymer ?
#
loop_
_entity_poly.entity_id
_entity_poly.type
_entity_poly.pdbx_seq_one_letter_code
_entity_poly.pdbx_strand_id
1 'polypeptide(L)'
;MAEKVILGLCTSGTRLKIAAAAGARTARAQKKVYNQERFLFALVKRTLAAAGSDLRRVDTVCAARGPGRFTGIRISLTLAGALKALAGAAVYTATLFEILALQAAGTAHFKKWRAAGGRRLAVLVHAFKDEYFCQFFTAGPLPRPAGEPAWLKAEELRALLAAQPEPFYAVADAEEEPGIYGLLPPAAARAPGSVSKILPAFVIKAALAYKNHTLKPLYLKPAKYEQQNNVRPEPAKA
;
A
#
# COMPACT_ATOMS: atom_id res chain seq x y z
N MET A 1 -23.50 21.29 10.58
CA MET A 1 -22.29 21.12 9.76
C MET A 1 -22.52 19.92 8.85
N ALA A 2 -22.25 20.03 7.54
CA ALA A 2 -22.39 18.88 6.65
C ALA A 2 -21.41 17.78 7.04
N GLU A 3 -21.83 16.51 6.99
CA GLU A 3 -20.96 15.38 7.31
C GLU A 3 -19.86 15.27 6.24
N LYS A 4 -18.60 15.17 6.70
CA LYS A 4 -17.44 15.04 5.81
C LYS A 4 -17.47 13.69 5.08
N VAL A 5 -17.42 13.72 3.75
CA VAL A 5 -17.41 12.52 2.91
C VAL A 5 -16.00 12.19 2.46
N ILE A 6 -15.58 10.96 2.70
CA ILE A 6 -14.22 10.48 2.44
C ILE A 6 -14.27 9.29 1.48
N LEU A 7 -13.54 9.39 0.37
CA LEU A 7 -13.38 8.33 -0.63
C LEU A 7 -11.96 7.72 -0.55
N GLY A 8 -11.87 6.40 -0.40
CA GLY A 8 -10.63 5.63 -0.42
C GLY A 8 -10.46 4.87 -1.73
N LEU A 9 -9.28 4.94 -2.36
CA LEU A 9 -8.97 4.34 -3.65
C LEU A 9 -7.65 3.56 -3.62
N CYS A 10 -7.70 2.28 -4.00
CA CYS A 10 -6.49 1.51 -4.28
C CYS A 10 -6.68 0.67 -5.54
N THR A 11 -5.83 0.95 -6.53
CA THR A 11 -5.79 0.28 -7.84
C THR A 11 -4.42 -0.32 -8.13
N SER A 12 -3.55 -0.40 -7.12
CA SER A 12 -2.15 -0.81 -7.26
C SER A 12 -1.94 -2.32 -7.52
N GLY A 13 -2.95 -3.16 -7.24
CA GLY A 13 -2.89 -4.63 -7.44
C GLY A 13 -3.85 -5.15 -8.53
N THR A 14 -4.19 -6.44 -8.49
CA THR A 14 -5.16 -7.08 -9.41
C THR A 14 -6.61 -6.75 -9.09
N ARG A 15 -6.89 -6.22 -7.90
CA ARG A 15 -8.23 -5.78 -7.49
C ARG A 15 -8.34 -4.26 -7.44
N LEU A 16 -9.44 -3.75 -7.99
CA LEU A 16 -9.95 -2.41 -7.71
C LEU A 16 -10.58 -2.42 -6.32
N LYS A 17 -10.08 -1.59 -5.40
CA LYS A 17 -10.51 -1.50 -4.00
C LYS A 17 -11.01 -0.09 -3.69
N ILE A 18 -12.24 0.02 -3.20
CA ILE A 18 -12.91 1.29 -2.86
C ILE A 18 -13.44 1.23 -1.43
N ALA A 19 -13.25 2.31 -0.69
CA ALA A 19 -13.92 2.55 0.58
C ALA A 19 -14.59 3.92 0.56
N ALA A 20 -15.69 4.07 1.28
CA ALA A 20 -16.36 5.35 1.49
C ALA A 20 -16.73 5.49 2.96
N ALA A 21 -16.66 6.72 3.47
CA ALA A 21 -17.18 7.09 4.78
C ALA A 21 -17.95 8.42 4.67
N ALA A 22 -19.13 8.49 5.28
CA ALA A 22 -19.92 9.70 5.44
C ALA A 22 -20.53 9.66 6.85
N GLY A 23 -20.06 10.52 7.75
CA GLY A 23 -20.41 10.46 9.16
C GLY A 23 -20.10 9.09 9.77
N ALA A 24 -21.11 8.47 10.38
CA ALA A 24 -21.02 7.12 10.95
C ALA A 24 -21.14 5.99 9.90
N ARG A 25 -21.60 6.29 8.68
CA ARG A 25 -21.81 5.28 7.64
C ARG A 25 -20.51 5.01 6.91
N THR A 26 -20.17 3.72 6.79
CA THR A 26 -19.01 3.28 6.01
C THR A 26 -19.42 2.20 5.03
N ALA A 27 -18.82 2.22 3.85
CA ALA A 27 -19.01 1.22 2.83
C ALA A 27 -17.68 0.84 2.21
N ARG A 28 -17.61 -0.39 1.69
CA ARG A 28 -16.42 -0.92 1.02
C ARG A 28 -16.83 -1.83 -0.11
N ALA A 29 -16.09 -1.78 -1.20
CA ALA A 29 -16.26 -2.69 -2.31
C ALA A 29 -14.89 -3.03 -2.92
N GLN A 30 -14.81 -4.22 -3.52
CA GLN A 30 -13.65 -4.61 -4.29
C GLN A 30 -14.05 -5.52 -5.44
N LYS A 31 -13.29 -5.46 -6.54
CA LYS A 31 -13.51 -6.29 -7.73
C LYS A 31 -12.17 -6.71 -8.33
N LYS A 32 -11.97 -8.01 -8.56
CA LYS A 32 -10.83 -8.52 -9.32
C LYS A 32 -11.09 -8.24 -10.80
N VAL A 33 -10.30 -7.37 -11.39
CA VAL A 33 -10.44 -6.97 -12.79
C VAL A 33 -9.15 -6.31 -13.27
N TYR A 34 -8.74 -6.63 -14.50
CA TYR A 34 -7.50 -6.11 -15.08
C TYR A 34 -7.64 -4.65 -15.55
N ASN A 35 -8.69 -4.36 -16.33
CA ASN A 35 -9.06 -3.04 -16.85
C ASN A 35 -9.89 -2.27 -15.82
N GLN A 36 -9.24 -1.86 -14.74
CA GLN A 36 -9.89 -1.28 -13.56
C GLN A 36 -10.60 0.04 -13.86
N GLU A 37 -10.07 0.84 -14.79
CA GLU A 37 -10.63 2.10 -15.24
C GLU A 37 -12.06 1.97 -15.79
N ARG A 38 -12.38 0.85 -16.47
CA ARG A 38 -13.73 0.59 -17.00
C ARG A 38 -14.79 0.42 -15.90
N PHE A 39 -14.38 -0.01 -14.72
CA PHE A 39 -15.28 -0.30 -13.59
C PHE A 39 -15.18 0.72 -12.46
N LEU A 40 -14.21 1.63 -12.52
CA LEU A 40 -13.87 2.57 -11.45
C LEU A 40 -15.09 3.39 -11.02
N PHE A 41 -15.67 4.16 -11.93
CA PHE A 41 -16.77 5.07 -11.58
C PHE A 41 -18.04 4.32 -11.15
N ALA A 42 -18.34 3.17 -11.76
CA ALA A 42 -19.47 2.35 -11.35
C ALA A 42 -19.31 1.87 -9.90
N LEU A 43 -18.12 1.38 -9.53
CA LEU A 43 -17.84 0.90 -8.19
C LEU A 43 -17.76 2.05 -7.17
N VAL A 44 -17.19 3.20 -7.56
CA VAL A 44 -17.16 4.41 -6.73
C VAL A 44 -18.58 4.89 -6.41
N LYS A 45 -19.43 5.08 -7.44
CA LYS A 45 -20.83 5.49 -7.26
C LYS A 45 -21.58 4.53 -6.35
N ARG A 46 -21.46 3.21 -6.58
CA ARG A 46 -22.09 2.18 -5.74
C ARG A 46 -21.62 2.25 -4.29
N THR A 47 -20.33 2.44 -4.07
CA THR A 47 -19.74 2.46 -2.72
C THR A 47 -20.12 3.73 -1.96
N LEU A 48 -20.13 4.89 -2.62
CA LEU A 48 -20.60 6.15 -2.02
C LEU A 48 -22.09 6.09 -1.70
N ALA A 49 -22.92 5.58 -2.61
CA ALA A 49 -24.36 5.42 -2.38
C ALA A 49 -24.64 4.52 -1.16
N ALA A 50 -23.88 3.42 -1.03
CA ALA A 50 -23.98 2.54 0.14
C ALA A 50 -23.53 3.22 1.46
N ALA A 51 -22.68 4.25 1.39
CA ALA A 51 -22.36 5.11 2.53
C ALA A 51 -23.37 6.27 2.72
N GLY A 52 -24.41 6.38 1.89
CA GLY A 52 -25.41 7.45 1.95
C GLY A 52 -24.97 8.76 1.33
N SER A 53 -24.02 8.71 0.38
CA SER A 53 -23.43 9.90 -0.24
C SER A 53 -23.28 9.74 -1.76
N ASP A 54 -22.77 10.77 -2.43
CA ASP A 54 -22.49 10.77 -3.86
C ASP A 54 -21.14 11.44 -4.18
N LEU A 55 -20.67 11.30 -5.43
CA LEU A 55 -19.36 11.78 -5.84
C LEU A 55 -19.18 13.30 -5.68
N ARG A 56 -20.24 14.09 -5.83
CA ARG A 56 -20.21 15.56 -5.73
C ARG A 56 -20.05 16.03 -4.29
N ARG A 57 -20.34 15.15 -3.32
CA ARG A 57 -20.21 15.44 -1.89
C ARG A 57 -18.85 15.07 -1.34
N VAL A 58 -17.95 14.48 -2.14
CA VAL A 58 -16.64 14.01 -1.66
C VAL A 58 -15.74 15.19 -1.30
N ASP A 59 -15.55 15.41 0.00
CA ASP A 59 -14.67 16.46 0.53
C ASP A 59 -13.22 16.00 0.67
N THR A 60 -12.99 14.70 0.71
CA THR A 60 -11.65 14.14 0.93
C THR A 60 -11.44 12.85 0.14
N VAL A 61 -10.27 12.75 -0.49
CA VAL A 61 -9.85 11.57 -1.23
C VAL A 61 -8.56 11.01 -0.62
N CYS A 62 -8.59 9.73 -0.31
CA CYS A 62 -7.47 8.94 0.21
C CYS A 62 -7.03 7.96 -0.89
N ALA A 63 -5.80 8.06 -1.40
CA ALA A 63 -5.34 7.19 -2.48
C ALA A 63 -4.04 6.44 -2.15
N ALA A 64 -3.95 5.18 -2.57
CA ALA A 64 -2.71 4.43 -2.53
C ALA A 64 -1.75 4.94 -3.61
N ARG A 65 -0.53 5.36 -3.22
CA ARG A 65 0.48 5.91 -4.15
C ARG A 65 1.54 4.90 -4.61
N GLY A 66 1.39 3.62 -4.27
CA GLY A 66 2.33 2.56 -4.59
C GLY A 66 3.10 2.02 -3.37
N PRO A 67 4.05 1.10 -3.56
CA PRO A 67 4.45 0.54 -4.86
C PRO A 67 3.37 -0.42 -5.42
N GLY A 68 3.52 -0.87 -6.67
CA GLY A 68 2.55 -1.74 -7.34
C GLY A 68 2.50 -1.52 -8.85
N ARG A 69 1.42 -1.98 -9.50
CA ARG A 69 1.24 -1.88 -10.96
C ARG A 69 1.25 -0.42 -11.41
N PHE A 70 2.10 -0.09 -12.38
CA PHE A 70 2.31 1.27 -12.90
C PHE A 70 0.99 1.96 -13.32
N THR A 71 0.24 1.34 -14.22
CA THR A 71 -1.07 1.85 -14.66
C THR A 71 -2.04 1.96 -13.50
N GLY A 72 -2.03 0.96 -12.60
CA GLY A 72 -2.85 0.92 -11.41
C GLY A 72 -2.66 2.13 -10.51
N ILE A 73 -1.42 2.44 -10.13
CA ILE A 73 -1.11 3.60 -9.29
C ILE A 73 -1.64 4.90 -9.92
N ARG A 74 -1.40 5.09 -11.23
CA ARG A 74 -1.83 6.28 -11.97
C ARG A 74 -3.35 6.45 -11.97
N ILE A 75 -4.13 5.38 -12.10
CA ILE A 75 -5.60 5.47 -12.08
C ILE A 75 -6.09 6.13 -10.77
N SER A 76 -5.64 5.65 -9.61
CA SER A 76 -6.06 6.21 -8.31
C SER A 76 -5.59 7.65 -8.09
N LEU A 77 -4.33 7.95 -8.42
CA LEU A 77 -3.76 9.28 -8.23
C LEU A 77 -4.35 10.30 -9.20
N THR A 78 -4.67 9.91 -10.43
CA THR A 78 -5.36 10.77 -11.40
C THR A 78 -6.75 11.14 -10.90
N LEU A 79 -7.54 10.18 -10.39
CA LEU A 79 -8.86 10.50 -9.83
C LEU A 79 -8.75 11.40 -8.60
N ALA A 80 -7.80 11.15 -7.70
CA ALA A 80 -7.55 12.02 -6.55
C ALA A 80 -7.15 13.45 -6.98
N GLY A 81 -6.26 13.58 -7.97
CA GLY A 81 -5.86 14.86 -8.54
C GLY A 81 -7.02 15.61 -9.21
N ALA A 82 -7.86 14.90 -9.97
CA ALA A 82 -9.04 15.48 -10.60
C ALA A 82 -10.05 15.99 -9.56
N LEU A 83 -10.33 15.22 -8.50
CA LEU A 83 -11.24 15.65 -7.43
C LEU A 83 -10.67 16.83 -6.63
N LYS A 84 -9.34 16.88 -6.43
CA LYS A 84 -8.69 18.06 -5.85
C LYS A 84 -8.89 19.30 -6.72
N ALA A 85 -8.60 19.19 -8.02
CA ALA A 85 -8.62 20.31 -8.95
C ALA A 85 -10.03 20.82 -9.26
N LEU A 86 -11.00 19.91 -9.40
CA LEU A 86 -12.36 20.24 -9.85
C LEU A 86 -13.37 20.41 -8.73
N ALA A 87 -13.17 19.74 -7.58
CA ALA A 87 -14.11 19.76 -6.45
C ALA A 87 -13.50 20.33 -5.16
N GLY A 88 -12.25 20.78 -5.19
CA GLY A 88 -11.57 21.32 -4.00
C GLY A 88 -11.31 20.27 -2.91
N ALA A 89 -11.43 18.97 -3.22
CA ALA A 89 -11.31 17.91 -2.23
C ALA A 89 -9.90 17.88 -1.62
N ALA A 90 -9.82 17.70 -0.30
CA ALA A 90 -8.54 17.44 0.36
C ALA A 90 -8.01 16.06 -0.08
N VAL A 91 -6.73 16.00 -0.43
CA VAL A 91 -6.10 14.73 -0.84
C VAL A 91 -5.11 14.27 0.20
N TYR A 92 -5.25 13.00 0.59
CA TYR A 92 -4.28 12.28 1.39
C TYR A 92 -3.83 11.03 0.64
N THR A 93 -2.57 10.65 0.78
CA THR A 93 -2.03 9.44 0.17
C THR A 93 -1.30 8.59 1.19
N ALA A 94 -1.21 7.29 0.91
CA ALA A 94 -0.41 6.35 1.67
C ALA A 94 0.25 5.35 0.72
N THR A 95 1.40 4.82 1.12
CA THR A 95 2.02 3.70 0.42
C THR A 95 1.32 2.38 0.78
N LEU A 96 1.45 1.35 -0.05
CA LEU A 96 0.97 0.02 0.32
C LEU A 96 1.69 -0.50 1.58
N PHE A 97 2.94 -0.07 1.80
CA PHE A 97 3.67 -0.40 3.01
C PHE A 97 3.02 0.17 4.26
N GLU A 98 2.71 1.47 4.26
CA GLU A 98 2.01 2.17 5.35
C GLU A 98 0.63 1.55 5.61
N ILE A 99 -0.10 1.19 4.54
CA ILE A 99 -1.42 0.57 4.64
C ILE A 99 -1.33 -0.80 5.32
N LEU A 100 -0.45 -1.69 4.85
CA LEU A 100 -0.27 -3.02 5.44
C LEU A 100 0.31 -2.95 6.86
N ALA A 101 1.24 -2.03 7.11
CA ALA A 101 1.84 -1.85 8.42
C ALA A 101 0.79 -1.42 9.46
N LEU A 102 0.00 -0.40 9.15
CA LEU A 102 -1.08 0.06 10.02
C LEU A 102 -2.16 -1.02 10.21
N GLN A 103 -2.44 -1.78 9.15
CA GLN A 103 -3.38 -2.89 9.20
C GLN A 103 -2.92 -4.00 10.15
N ALA A 104 -1.64 -4.40 10.07
CA ALA A 104 -1.05 -5.35 11.00
C ALA A 104 -1.10 -4.81 12.44
N ALA A 105 -0.73 -3.55 12.64
CA ALA A 105 -0.70 -2.89 13.95
C ALA A 105 -2.05 -2.87 14.67
N GLY A 106 -3.16 -2.86 13.92
CA GLY A 106 -4.51 -2.92 14.47
C GLY A 106 -4.90 -4.29 15.06
N THR A 107 -4.17 -5.37 14.75
CA THR A 107 -4.55 -6.74 15.14
C THR A 107 -4.15 -7.11 16.56
N ALA A 108 -4.93 -7.98 17.20
CA ALA A 108 -4.56 -8.57 18.49
C ALA A 108 -3.25 -9.38 18.38
N HIS A 109 -3.04 -10.07 17.25
CA HIS A 109 -1.83 -10.85 16.99
C HIS A 109 -0.56 -9.99 17.03
N PHE A 110 -0.55 -8.87 16.29
CA PHE A 110 0.58 -7.93 16.33
C PHE A 110 0.75 -7.29 17.71
N LYS A 111 -0.35 -6.90 18.38
CA LYS A 111 -0.29 -6.32 19.73
C LYS A 111 0.34 -7.28 20.74
N LYS A 112 -0.02 -8.56 20.69
CA LYS A 112 0.57 -9.63 21.52
C LYS A 112 2.06 -9.79 21.23
N TRP A 113 2.43 -9.90 19.95
CA TRP A 113 3.83 -10.01 19.54
C TRP A 113 4.67 -8.81 19.99
N ARG A 114 4.15 -7.59 19.84
CA ARG A 114 4.81 -6.36 20.30
C ARG A 114 4.94 -6.32 21.82
N ALA A 115 3.92 -6.75 22.57
CA ALA A 115 3.97 -6.82 24.02
C ALA A 115 5.03 -7.80 24.53
N ALA A 116 5.36 -8.83 23.73
CA ALA A 116 6.48 -9.74 23.99
C ALA A 116 7.86 -9.18 23.59
N GLY A 117 7.97 -7.87 23.36
CA GLY A 117 9.23 -7.19 23.06
C GLY A 117 9.55 -7.00 21.58
N GLY A 118 8.63 -7.34 20.66
CA GLY A 118 8.84 -7.15 19.22
C GLY A 118 8.95 -5.67 18.81
N ARG A 119 10.04 -5.30 18.12
CA ARG A 119 10.36 -3.89 17.77
C ARG A 119 10.33 -3.57 16.28
N ARG A 120 10.40 -4.58 15.41
CA ARG A 120 10.59 -4.39 13.98
C ARG A 120 9.50 -5.08 13.16
N LEU A 121 9.01 -4.39 12.14
CA LEU A 121 7.96 -4.85 11.23
C LEU A 121 8.49 -4.78 9.79
N ALA A 122 8.52 -5.90 9.09
CA ALA A 122 8.78 -5.95 7.66
C ALA A 122 7.45 -5.95 6.90
N VAL A 123 7.34 -5.11 5.88
CA VAL A 123 6.23 -5.15 4.94
C VAL A 123 6.72 -5.57 3.57
N LEU A 124 6.13 -6.65 3.03
CA LEU A 124 6.50 -7.24 1.75
C LEU A 124 5.36 -7.08 0.74
N VAL A 125 5.69 -6.68 -0.48
CA VAL A 125 4.74 -6.54 -1.58
C VAL A 125 5.34 -7.21 -2.82
N HIS A 126 4.57 -8.02 -3.52
CA HIS A 126 5.01 -8.60 -4.79
C HIS A 126 5.08 -7.52 -5.88
N ALA A 127 6.17 -7.49 -6.64
CA ALA A 127 6.34 -6.56 -7.75
C ALA A 127 5.90 -7.20 -9.07
N PHE A 128 6.71 -8.16 -9.56
CA PHE A 128 6.46 -8.92 -10.78
C PHE A 128 7.44 -10.10 -10.84
N LYS A 129 6.98 -11.29 -11.24
CA LYS A 129 7.80 -12.52 -11.27
C LYS A 129 8.50 -12.78 -9.92
N ASP A 130 9.83 -12.84 -9.89
CA ASP A 130 10.69 -13.10 -8.74
C ASP A 130 11.14 -11.81 -8.03
N GLU A 131 10.51 -10.68 -8.33
CA GLU A 131 10.83 -9.37 -7.76
C GLU A 131 9.83 -8.97 -6.67
N TYR A 132 10.34 -8.31 -5.63
CA TYR A 132 9.59 -7.92 -4.44
C TYR A 132 9.98 -6.52 -4.00
N PHE A 133 9.03 -5.83 -3.38
CA PHE A 133 9.25 -4.61 -2.64
C PHE A 133 9.23 -4.90 -1.15
N CYS A 134 10.17 -4.32 -0.40
CA CYS A 134 10.26 -4.50 1.04
C CYS A 134 10.52 -3.15 1.72
N GLN A 135 9.86 -2.90 2.84
CA GLN A 135 10.21 -1.79 3.72
C GLN A 135 10.06 -2.21 5.18
N PHE A 136 11.04 -1.82 6.00
CA PHE A 136 10.98 -2.02 7.44
C PHE A 136 10.31 -0.83 8.13
N PHE A 137 9.67 -1.11 9.27
CA PHE A 137 9.02 -0.15 10.14
C PHE A 137 9.39 -0.44 11.59
N THR A 138 9.51 0.62 12.39
CA THR A 138 9.50 0.51 13.84
C THR A 138 8.09 0.13 14.29
N ALA A 139 7.99 -0.94 15.08
CA ALA A 139 6.72 -1.44 15.59
C ALA A 139 6.09 -0.43 16.56
N GLY A 140 4.80 -0.19 16.40
CA GLY A 140 4.06 0.77 17.21
C GLY A 140 2.56 0.75 16.88
N PRO A 141 1.74 1.52 17.59
CA PRO A 141 0.32 1.67 17.26
C PRO A 141 0.12 2.36 15.89
N LEU A 142 1.05 3.25 15.53
CA LEU A 142 1.23 3.81 14.19
C LEU A 142 2.68 3.50 13.77
N PRO A 143 2.93 2.40 13.05
CA PRO A 143 4.29 2.02 12.65
C PRO A 143 4.96 3.12 11.83
N ARG A 144 6.25 3.38 12.06
CA ARG A 144 7.00 4.41 11.33
C ARG A 144 8.05 3.77 10.43
N PRO A 145 8.23 4.24 9.18
CA PRO A 145 9.30 3.72 8.31
C PRO A 145 10.65 3.73 9.02
N ALA A 146 11.37 2.62 8.93
CA ALA A 146 12.70 2.41 9.49
C ALA A 146 13.68 2.12 8.34
N GLY A 147 13.86 3.13 7.48
CA GLY A 147 14.66 3.07 6.26
C GLY A 147 13.84 3.23 4.98
N GLU A 148 14.57 3.40 3.88
CA GLU A 148 14.00 3.51 2.54
C GLU A 148 13.42 2.18 2.06
N PRO A 149 12.35 2.21 1.25
CA PRO A 149 11.83 1.00 0.62
C PRO A 149 12.81 0.47 -0.44
N ALA A 150 12.93 -0.85 -0.53
CA ALA A 150 13.80 -1.53 -1.47
C ALA A 150 13.00 -2.31 -2.52
N TRP A 151 13.56 -2.41 -3.73
CA TRP A 151 13.15 -3.34 -4.79
C TRP A 151 14.26 -4.38 -4.94
N LEU A 152 13.90 -5.66 -4.81
CA LEU A 152 14.85 -6.76 -4.64
C LEU A 152 14.34 -7.99 -5.41
N LYS A 153 15.27 -8.82 -5.87
CA LYS A 153 14.94 -10.20 -6.29
C LYS A 153 14.71 -11.10 -5.08
N ALA A 154 14.11 -12.27 -5.30
CA ALA A 154 13.78 -13.25 -4.27
C ALA A 154 14.98 -13.56 -3.35
N GLU A 155 16.15 -13.87 -3.92
CA GLU A 155 17.34 -14.25 -3.17
C GLU A 155 17.92 -13.08 -2.36
N GLU A 156 17.92 -11.87 -2.93
CA GLU A 156 18.36 -10.65 -2.23
C GLU A 156 17.42 -10.32 -1.07
N LEU A 157 16.11 -10.50 -1.27
CA LEU A 157 15.13 -10.32 -0.20
C LEU A 157 15.30 -11.36 0.90
N ARG A 158 15.54 -12.65 0.56
CA ARG A 158 15.85 -13.69 1.55
C ARG A 158 17.08 -13.31 2.37
N ALA A 159 18.17 -12.90 1.71
CA ALA A 159 19.39 -12.47 2.38
C ALA A 159 19.14 -11.25 3.30
N LEU A 160 18.42 -10.24 2.82
CA LEU A 160 18.07 -9.05 3.61
C LEU A 160 17.26 -9.41 4.87
N LEU A 161 16.29 -10.32 4.73
CA LEU A 161 15.44 -10.76 5.83
C LEU A 161 16.18 -11.66 6.82
N ALA A 162 17.06 -12.53 6.34
CA ALA A 162 17.88 -13.41 7.17
C ALA A 162 18.97 -12.64 7.94
N ALA A 163 19.47 -11.54 7.39
CA ALA A 163 20.46 -10.67 8.04
C ALA A 163 19.89 -9.78 9.15
N GLN A 164 18.59 -9.86 9.45
CA GLN A 164 18.00 -9.08 10.53
C GLN A 164 18.49 -9.60 11.89
N PRO A 165 19.07 -8.75 12.75
CA PRO A 165 19.69 -9.19 14.01
C PRO A 165 18.68 -9.64 15.06
N GLU A 166 17.43 -9.18 14.95
CA GLU A 166 16.35 -9.48 15.90
C GLU A 166 15.15 -10.07 15.17
N PRO A 167 14.34 -10.92 15.84
CA PRO A 167 13.05 -11.35 15.32
C PRO A 167 12.17 -10.16 14.95
N PHE A 168 11.53 -10.25 13.79
CA PHE A 168 10.63 -9.21 13.30
C PHE A 168 9.27 -9.80 12.94
N TYR A 169 8.27 -8.93 12.91
CA TYR A 169 6.95 -9.26 12.41
C TYR A 169 6.89 -9.00 10.91
N ALA A 170 6.27 -9.87 10.13
CA ALA A 170 6.17 -9.74 8.69
C ALA A 170 4.71 -9.72 8.25
N VAL A 171 4.30 -8.66 7.55
CA VAL A 171 3.01 -8.58 6.86
C VAL A 171 3.26 -8.45 5.36
N ALA A 172 2.47 -9.14 4.56
CA ALA A 172 2.63 -9.17 3.11
C ALA A 172 1.30 -9.05 2.38
N ASP A 173 1.30 -8.58 1.13
CA ASP A 173 0.13 -8.66 0.25
C ASP A 173 0.02 -10.05 -0.40
N ALA A 174 -0.34 -11.05 0.40
CA ALA A 174 -0.47 -12.44 -0.03
C ALA A 174 -1.70 -12.68 -0.92
N GLU A 175 -2.57 -11.68 -1.13
CA GLU A 175 -3.63 -11.74 -2.13
C GLU A 175 -3.07 -11.72 -3.57
N GLU A 176 -1.94 -11.05 -3.77
CA GLU A 176 -1.28 -10.94 -5.07
C GLU A 176 -0.29 -12.08 -5.29
N GLU A 177 0.45 -12.48 -4.25
CA GLU A 177 1.40 -13.59 -4.28
C GLU A 177 1.32 -14.41 -2.98
N PRO A 178 0.52 -15.50 -2.94
CA PRO A 178 0.37 -16.32 -1.74
C PRO A 178 1.68 -16.93 -1.23
N GLY A 179 2.65 -17.19 -2.11
CA GLY A 179 3.95 -17.76 -1.80
C GLY A 179 4.94 -16.80 -1.13
N ILE A 180 4.62 -15.50 -1.03
CA ILE A 180 5.53 -14.46 -0.52
C ILE A 180 6.07 -14.74 0.89
N TYR A 181 5.28 -15.42 1.73
CA TYR A 181 5.70 -15.80 3.07
C TYR A 181 6.76 -16.91 3.11
N GLY A 182 6.98 -17.62 2.00
CA GLY A 182 8.07 -18.58 1.83
C GLY A 182 9.45 -17.93 1.77
N LEU A 183 9.53 -16.60 1.65
CA LEU A 183 10.78 -15.81 1.68
C LEU A 183 11.27 -15.52 3.09
N LEU A 184 10.42 -15.72 4.11
CA LEU A 184 10.74 -15.36 5.48
C LEU A 184 11.66 -16.40 6.15
N PRO A 185 12.62 -15.96 6.97
CA PRO A 185 13.36 -16.87 7.84
C PRO A 185 12.44 -17.48 8.92
N PRO A 186 12.78 -18.65 9.48
CA PRO A 186 11.97 -19.34 10.49
C PRO A 186 11.67 -18.49 11.74
N ALA A 187 12.58 -17.60 12.12
CA ALA A 187 12.45 -16.74 13.30
C ALA A 187 11.44 -15.57 13.14
N ALA A 188 10.94 -15.30 11.92
CA ALA A 188 10.04 -14.19 11.67
C ALA A 188 8.58 -14.54 12.03
N ALA A 189 7.93 -13.68 12.81
CA ALA A 189 6.51 -13.82 13.13
C ALA A 189 5.66 -13.39 11.93
N ARG A 190 4.73 -14.23 11.49
CA ARG A 190 3.92 -13.98 10.28
C ARG A 190 2.58 -13.35 10.63
N ALA A 191 2.15 -12.36 9.85
CA ALA A 191 0.81 -11.82 9.98
C ALA A 191 -0.26 -12.85 9.59
N PRO A 192 -1.43 -12.88 10.27
CA PRO A 192 -2.53 -13.74 9.86
C PRO A 192 -3.06 -13.37 8.48
N GLY A 193 -3.51 -14.37 7.71
CA GLY A 193 -4.03 -14.16 6.34
C GLY A 193 -5.21 -13.19 6.25
N SER A 194 -5.93 -12.93 7.34
CA SER A 194 -6.98 -11.92 7.41
C SER A 194 -6.48 -10.49 7.16
N VAL A 195 -5.20 -10.22 7.46
CA VAL A 195 -4.53 -8.93 7.26
C VAL A 195 -3.37 -8.98 6.25
N SER A 196 -3.14 -10.12 5.61
CA SER A 196 -2.14 -10.29 4.55
C SER A 196 -2.70 -9.92 3.17
N LYS A 197 -3.35 -8.77 3.09
CA LYS A 197 -3.98 -8.21 1.89
C LYS A 197 -4.35 -6.75 2.10
N ILE A 198 -4.41 -5.93 1.06
CA ILE A 198 -4.92 -4.54 1.22
C ILE A 198 -6.43 -4.54 1.50
N LEU A 199 -6.85 -4.17 2.72
CA LEU A 199 -8.26 -3.96 3.04
C LEU A 199 -8.68 -2.53 2.61
N PRO A 200 -9.81 -2.36 1.88
CA PRO A 200 -10.21 -1.05 1.37
C PRO A 200 -10.31 0.05 2.45
N ALA A 201 -10.84 -0.30 3.64
CA ALA A 201 -10.99 0.65 4.74
C ALA A 201 -9.63 1.18 5.26
N PHE A 202 -8.56 0.40 5.15
CA PHE A 202 -7.23 0.82 5.61
C PHE A 202 -6.54 1.79 4.66
N VAL A 203 -7.02 1.93 3.42
CA VAL A 203 -6.56 3.00 2.52
C VAL A 203 -6.91 4.37 3.12
N ILE A 204 -8.14 4.54 3.62
CA ILE A 204 -8.57 5.76 4.31
C ILE A 204 -7.79 5.93 5.61
N LYS A 205 -7.77 4.88 6.46
CA LYS A 205 -7.12 4.97 7.79
C LYS A 205 -5.64 5.33 7.69
N ALA A 206 -4.90 4.70 6.77
CA ALA A 206 -3.49 4.98 6.61
C ALA A 206 -3.25 6.38 6.05
N ALA A 207 -3.93 6.77 4.97
CA ALA A 207 -3.75 8.09 4.37
C ALA A 207 -4.01 9.23 5.38
N LEU A 208 -5.05 9.10 6.20
CA LEU A 208 -5.36 10.07 7.25
C LEU A 208 -4.39 10.01 8.44
N ALA A 209 -3.86 8.83 8.78
CA ALA A 209 -2.91 8.68 9.89
C ALA A 209 -1.51 9.24 9.54
N TYR A 210 -1.04 8.97 8.33
CA TYR A 210 0.28 9.43 7.86
C TYR A 210 0.25 10.85 7.28
N LYS A 211 -0.93 11.38 6.92
CA LYS A 211 -1.16 12.76 6.48
C LYS A 211 -0.26 13.21 5.32
N ASN A 212 0.09 12.29 4.42
CA ASN A 212 0.85 12.65 3.22
C ASN A 212 -0.09 13.27 2.18
N HIS A 213 0.31 14.38 1.56
CA HIS A 213 -0.49 15.09 0.55
C HIS A 213 0.06 14.95 -0.88
N THR A 214 1.12 14.17 -1.05
CA THR A 214 1.78 14.02 -2.35
C THR A 214 0.93 13.21 -3.32
N LEU A 215 0.79 13.73 -4.54
CA LEU A 215 0.30 12.97 -5.69
C LEU A 215 1.44 12.32 -6.48
N LYS A 216 2.70 12.42 -6.00
CA LYS A 216 3.83 11.75 -6.62
C LYS A 216 3.74 10.23 -6.34
N PRO A 217 3.68 9.39 -7.39
CA PRO A 217 3.70 7.95 -7.22
C PRO A 217 5.03 7.49 -6.62
N LEU A 218 5.00 6.40 -5.84
CA LEU A 218 6.19 5.70 -5.39
C LEU A 218 6.54 4.61 -6.41
N TYR A 219 7.40 4.94 -7.36
CA TYR A 219 8.01 3.97 -8.26
C TYR A 219 9.35 3.55 -7.70
N LEU A 220 9.50 2.25 -7.41
CA LEU A 220 10.74 1.68 -6.87
C LEU A 220 11.55 0.91 -7.90
N LYS A 221 10.89 0.46 -8.98
CA LYS A 221 11.58 -0.19 -10.08
C LYS A 221 12.14 0.90 -11.00
N PRO A 222 13.47 0.98 -11.19
CA PRO A 222 14.06 1.93 -12.12
C PRO A 222 13.59 1.64 -13.55
N ALA A 223 13.58 2.67 -14.38
CA ALA A 223 13.31 2.48 -15.81
C ALA A 223 14.40 1.60 -16.42
N LYS A 224 14.06 0.78 -17.44
CA LYS A 224 15.05 -0.05 -18.15
C LYS A 224 16.27 0.75 -18.63
N TYR A 225 16.04 2.01 -19.02
CA TYR A 225 17.09 2.94 -19.44
C TYR A 225 18.10 3.26 -18.31
N GLU A 226 17.62 3.43 -17.08
CA GLU A 226 18.47 3.72 -15.91
C GLU A 226 19.35 2.51 -15.54
N GLN A 227 18.87 1.29 -15.81
CA GLN A 227 19.65 0.06 -15.59
C GLN A 227 20.75 -0.12 -16.64
N GLN A 228 20.51 0.30 -17.89
CA GLN A 228 21.46 0.15 -18.99
C GLN A 228 22.61 1.17 -18.91
N ASN A 229 22.35 2.39 -18.42
CA ASN A 229 23.36 3.44 -18.32
C ASN A 229 24.19 3.42 -17.03
N ASN A 230 23.89 2.52 -16.09
CA ASN A 230 24.71 2.33 -14.89
C ASN A 230 25.88 1.35 -15.11
N VAL A 231 26.11 0.92 -16.35
CA VAL A 231 27.34 0.26 -16.78
C VAL A 231 28.39 1.35 -16.94
N ARG A 232 29.29 1.49 -15.96
CA ARG A 232 30.47 2.38 -16.09
C ARG A 232 31.20 2.01 -17.38
N PRO A 233 31.57 2.96 -18.25
CA PRO A 233 32.44 2.65 -19.38
C PRO A 233 33.74 2.04 -18.84
N GLU A 234 34.19 0.95 -19.44
CA GLU A 234 35.49 0.36 -19.11
C GLU A 234 36.58 1.43 -19.27
N PRO A 235 37.59 1.47 -18.37
CA PRO A 235 38.70 2.38 -18.54
C PRO A 235 39.37 2.10 -19.89
N ALA A 236 39.50 3.15 -20.70
CA ALA A 236 40.19 3.07 -21.98
C ALA A 236 41.58 2.47 -21.77
N LYS A 237 41.87 1.37 -22.47
CA LYS A 237 43.22 0.79 -22.49
C LYS A 237 44.17 1.83 -23.09
N ALA A 238 45.12 2.29 -22.27
CA ALA A 238 46.25 3.13 -22.69
C ALA A 238 47.26 2.30 -23.48
#